data_AF-A0AAV2NIG7-F1
#
_entry.id   AF-A0AAV2NIG7-F1
#
_cell.length_a   1.000
_cell.length_b   1.000
_cell.length_c   1.000
_cell.angle_alpha   90.00
_cell.angle_beta   90.00
_cell.angle_gamma   90.00
#
_symmetry.space_group_name_H-M   'P 1'
#
loop_
_entity.id
_entity.type
_entity.pdbx_description
1 polymer ?
#
loop_
_entity_poly.entity_id
_entity_poly.type
_entity_poly.pdbx_seq_one_letter_code
_entity_poly.pdbx_strand_id
1 'polypeptide(L)'
;MELYLNYTKEEDEYPDPIYIPIFFHLEDERNLKISLIKLHKLTLGCIVELYHLQPVDKHKFVIYVHNLLNKQVTKTIASIDKDESMYWANASFDLCDYFTYHDRFVEAKIHLAATDYMIGIHHTLMIKDQDYSACSEMHKSYELSCANVAMGWVLYGIRLLKSSKKRLLQCESDKSCEANNIKSESPAKFEEGLMKPLEFVDLKEALENIEMPDTYVSSLDDAKIVFANVLKWYNKAKTYYTAEKFLTTYVEIIINISTAYKYYMDFVGNTSKQIKLIKQCIKILEHAVSIVFPRCNTLEEYAHCQDLYFHLAIAYSMLLEMTSEESHEIKEITDEMRMETKRLTKSIIDNFQLYLKST
;
A
#
# COMPACT_ATOMS: atom_id res chain seq x y z
N MET A 1 -12.61 1.66 -25.79
CA MET A 1 -11.33 1.14 -25.28
C MET A 1 -10.67 0.17 -26.26
N GLU A 2 -11.41 -0.79 -26.83
CA GLU A 2 -10.87 -1.69 -27.87
C GLU A 2 -10.34 -0.95 -29.11
N LEU A 3 -11.04 0.11 -29.56
CA LEU A 3 -10.60 0.95 -30.68
C LEU A 3 -9.22 1.57 -30.45
N TYR A 4 -8.91 2.02 -29.23
CA TYR A 4 -7.60 2.60 -28.93
C TYR A 4 -6.53 1.53 -28.73
N LEU A 5 -6.86 0.42 -28.08
CA LEU A 5 -5.93 -0.70 -27.95
C LEU A 5 -5.49 -1.22 -29.33
N ASN A 6 -6.39 -1.20 -30.31
CA ASN A 6 -6.07 -1.49 -31.71
C ASN A 6 -5.21 -0.37 -32.31
N TYR A 7 -5.58 0.91 -32.14
CA TYR A 7 -4.76 2.07 -32.55
C TYR A 7 -3.30 1.99 -32.04
N THR A 8 -3.08 1.55 -30.80
CA THR A 8 -1.71 1.45 -30.23
C THR A 8 -0.91 0.22 -30.62
N LYS A 9 -1.54 -0.77 -31.25
CA LYS A 9 -0.84 -1.97 -31.77
C LYS A 9 -0.25 -1.72 -33.16
N GLU A 10 -0.76 -0.73 -33.88
CA GLU A 10 -0.43 -0.40 -35.27
C GLU A 10 0.10 1.05 -35.31
N GLU A 11 1.19 1.31 -34.58
CA GLU A 11 1.74 2.66 -34.32
C GLU A 11 2.04 3.50 -35.58
N ASP A 12 2.14 2.88 -36.75
CA ASP A 12 2.52 3.54 -37.99
C ASP A 12 1.32 3.87 -38.93
N GLU A 13 0.09 3.40 -38.62
CA GLU A 13 -1.04 3.55 -39.56
C GLU A 13 -2.02 4.69 -39.23
N TYR A 14 -1.94 5.29 -38.04
CA TYR A 14 -2.92 6.28 -37.62
C TYR A 14 -2.33 7.65 -37.24
N PRO A 15 -2.92 8.76 -37.73
CA PRO A 15 -2.45 10.10 -37.41
C PRO A 15 -2.64 10.45 -35.92
N ASP A 16 -1.87 11.45 -35.47
CA ASP A 16 -2.03 12.04 -34.14
C ASP A 16 -3.50 12.47 -33.89
N PRO A 17 -4.00 12.34 -32.65
CA PRO A 17 -5.36 12.76 -32.30
C PRO A 17 -5.61 14.23 -32.68
N ILE A 18 -6.71 14.47 -33.39
CA ILE A 18 -7.07 15.78 -33.93
C ILE A 18 -7.43 16.75 -32.79
N TYR A 19 -6.79 17.92 -32.76
CA TYR A 19 -7.10 19.02 -31.84
C TYR A 19 -8.40 19.71 -32.25
N ILE A 20 -9.51 19.27 -31.64
CA ILE A 20 -10.84 19.88 -31.86
C ILE A 20 -10.85 21.41 -31.60
N PRO A 21 -10.12 21.97 -30.62
CA PRO A 21 -10.13 23.42 -30.40
C PRO A 21 -9.43 24.26 -31.49
N ILE A 22 -8.63 23.70 -32.42
CA ILE A 22 -8.09 24.45 -33.60
C ILE A 22 -9.27 24.89 -34.46
N PHE A 23 -10.31 24.05 -34.55
CA PHE A 23 -11.52 24.39 -35.30
C PHE A 23 -12.36 25.47 -34.62
N PHE A 24 -12.15 25.71 -33.32
CA PHE A 24 -12.91 26.68 -32.53
C PHE A 24 -12.13 27.95 -32.16
N HIS A 25 -10.89 28.13 -32.66
CA HIS A 25 -10.05 29.30 -32.38
C HIS A 25 -9.87 29.60 -30.88
N LEU A 26 -9.86 28.56 -30.04
CA LEU A 26 -9.52 28.70 -28.63
C LEU A 26 -7.99 28.67 -28.53
N GLU A 27 -7.37 29.85 -28.41
CA GLU A 27 -5.94 30.08 -28.20
C GLU A 27 -5.47 29.59 -26.82
N ASP A 28 -5.61 28.30 -26.57
CA ASP A 28 -5.12 27.70 -25.35
C ASP A 28 -4.33 26.45 -25.70
N GLU A 29 -3.05 26.67 -26.08
CA GLU A 29 -2.03 25.63 -26.28
C GLU A 29 -1.68 24.90 -24.96
N ARG A 30 -2.67 24.62 -24.09
CA ARG A 30 -2.51 23.68 -22.98
C ARG A 30 -2.28 22.30 -23.57
N ASN A 31 -0.99 21.92 -23.63
CA ASN A 31 -0.43 20.66 -24.10
C ASN A 31 -1.44 19.50 -23.99
N LEU A 32 -1.98 19.08 -25.13
CA LEU A 32 -3.06 18.07 -25.22
C LEU A 32 -2.70 16.77 -24.52
N LYS A 33 -1.42 16.43 -24.47
CA LYS A 33 -0.92 15.26 -23.76
C LYS A 33 -1.14 15.40 -22.25
N ILE A 34 -0.95 16.58 -21.68
CA ILE A 34 -1.26 16.89 -20.27
C ILE A 34 -2.77 16.84 -20.02
N SER A 35 -3.58 17.40 -20.92
CA SER A 35 -5.05 17.33 -20.80
C SER A 35 -5.57 15.89 -20.86
N LEU A 36 -4.98 15.05 -21.74
CA LEU A 36 -5.30 13.63 -21.82
C LEU A 36 -4.84 12.88 -20.56
N ILE A 37 -3.66 13.19 -20.02
CA ILE A 37 -3.16 12.60 -18.76
C ILE A 37 -4.01 13.05 -17.56
N LYS A 38 -4.48 14.30 -17.52
CA LYS A 38 -5.41 14.80 -16.49
C LYS A 38 -6.75 14.08 -16.55
N LEU A 39 -7.34 13.98 -17.76
CA LEU A 39 -8.56 13.20 -17.98
C LEU A 39 -8.34 11.73 -17.61
N HIS A 40 -7.15 11.20 -17.91
CA HIS A 40 -6.74 9.85 -17.57
C HIS A 40 -6.67 9.65 -16.05
N LYS A 41 -6.04 10.56 -15.30
CA LYS A 41 -5.99 10.53 -13.82
C LYS A 41 -7.39 10.56 -13.21
N LEU A 42 -8.27 11.44 -13.69
CA LEU A 42 -9.67 11.49 -13.25
C LEU A 42 -10.39 10.17 -13.54
N THR A 43 -10.19 9.62 -14.74
CA THR A 43 -10.81 8.36 -15.15
C THR A 43 -10.27 7.18 -14.34
N LEU A 44 -8.97 7.11 -14.09
CA LEU A 44 -8.31 6.07 -13.29
C LEU A 44 -8.69 6.17 -11.83
N GLY A 45 -8.72 7.37 -11.25
CA GLY A 45 -9.22 7.60 -9.88
C GLY A 45 -10.67 7.16 -9.72
N CYS A 46 -11.57 7.60 -10.59
CA CYS A 46 -12.96 7.10 -10.60
C CYS A 46 -13.04 5.60 -10.84
N ILE A 47 -12.12 5.03 -11.63
CA ILE A 47 -12.03 3.59 -11.85
C ILE A 47 -11.59 2.86 -10.57
N VAL A 48 -10.61 3.35 -9.83
CA VAL A 48 -10.17 2.76 -8.57
C VAL A 48 -11.29 2.82 -7.54
N GLU A 49 -11.96 3.97 -7.39
CA GLU A 49 -13.13 4.14 -6.52
C GLU A 49 -14.29 3.20 -6.90
N LEU A 50 -14.67 3.18 -8.18
CA LEU A 50 -15.71 2.26 -8.68
C LEU A 50 -15.29 0.80 -8.53
N TYR A 51 -13.99 0.50 -8.56
CA TYR A 51 -13.48 -0.86 -8.37
C TYR A 51 -13.58 -1.30 -6.90
N HIS A 52 -13.29 -0.39 -5.95
CA HIS A 52 -13.53 -0.65 -4.52
C HIS A 52 -14.99 -0.95 -4.22
N LEU A 53 -15.92 -0.35 -4.98
CA LEU A 53 -17.37 -0.55 -4.84
C LEU A 53 -17.88 -1.77 -5.63
N GLN A 54 -17.35 -2.03 -6.82
CA GLN A 54 -17.71 -3.14 -7.70
C GLN A 54 -16.48 -3.66 -8.48
N PRO A 55 -15.96 -4.85 -8.15
CA PRO A 55 -14.80 -5.42 -8.81
C PRO A 55 -15.18 -6.02 -10.17
N VAL A 56 -15.56 -5.19 -11.13
CA VAL A 56 -15.55 -5.57 -12.56
C VAL A 56 -14.09 -5.48 -13.02
N ASP A 57 -13.63 -6.50 -13.73
CA ASP A 57 -12.25 -6.57 -14.21
C ASP A 57 -11.93 -5.43 -15.21
N LYS A 58 -10.92 -4.62 -14.87
CA LYS A 58 -10.42 -3.47 -15.64
C LYS A 58 -9.03 -3.70 -16.23
N HIS A 59 -8.55 -4.95 -16.33
CA HIS A 59 -7.23 -5.32 -16.85
C HIS A 59 -6.87 -4.62 -18.17
N LYS A 60 -7.82 -4.53 -19.12
CA LYS A 60 -7.59 -3.84 -20.40
C LYS A 60 -7.23 -2.36 -20.22
N PHE A 61 -7.83 -1.67 -19.25
CA PHE A 61 -7.56 -0.25 -18.99
C PHE A 61 -6.19 -0.07 -18.35
N VAL A 62 -5.86 -0.92 -17.39
CA VAL A 62 -4.56 -0.93 -16.70
C VAL A 62 -3.41 -1.19 -17.68
N ILE A 63 -3.56 -2.17 -18.58
CA ILE A 63 -2.57 -2.42 -19.65
C ILE A 63 -2.41 -1.19 -20.55
N TYR A 64 -3.53 -0.55 -20.92
CA TYR A 64 -3.50 0.70 -21.68
C TYR A 64 -2.68 1.78 -20.96
N VAL A 65 -2.93 1.98 -19.65
CA VAL A 65 -2.25 3.01 -18.87
C VAL A 65 -0.75 2.74 -18.84
N HIS A 66 -0.39 1.51 -18.49
CA HIS A 66 1.00 1.08 -18.44
C HIS A 66 1.72 1.34 -19.76
N ASN A 67 1.12 0.93 -20.88
CA ASN A 67 1.71 1.14 -22.21
C ASN A 67 1.89 2.63 -22.54
N LEU A 68 0.92 3.47 -22.17
CA LEU A 68 1.03 4.92 -22.34
C LEU A 68 2.18 5.49 -21.51
N LEU A 69 2.28 5.12 -20.24
CA LEU A 69 3.35 5.55 -19.35
C LEU A 69 4.72 5.09 -19.86
N ASN A 70 4.83 3.84 -20.31
CA ASN A 70 6.06 3.28 -20.86
C ASN A 70 6.51 4.03 -22.12
N LYS A 71 5.60 4.40 -23.02
CA LYS A 71 5.94 5.22 -24.21
C LYS A 71 6.36 6.65 -23.86
N GLN A 72 5.83 7.19 -22.77
CA GLN A 72 6.08 8.59 -22.38
C GLN A 72 7.33 8.75 -21.51
N VAL A 73 7.81 7.69 -20.87
CA VAL A 73 8.81 7.76 -19.79
C VAL A 73 10.07 8.54 -20.18
N THR A 74 10.67 8.24 -21.34
CA THR A 74 11.87 8.91 -21.82
C THR A 74 11.63 10.40 -22.12
N LYS A 75 10.46 10.73 -22.70
CA LYS A 75 10.08 12.13 -22.92
C LYS A 75 9.85 12.85 -21.59
N THR A 76 9.16 12.22 -20.65
CA THR A 76 8.86 12.81 -19.34
C THR A 76 10.13 13.08 -18.54
N ILE A 77 11.11 12.18 -18.58
CA ILE A 77 12.43 12.38 -17.93
C ILE A 77 13.19 13.55 -18.57
N ALA A 78 13.15 13.66 -19.90
CA ALA A 78 13.84 14.72 -20.64
C ALA A 78 13.12 16.08 -20.61
N SER A 79 11.85 16.10 -20.23
CA SER A 79 11.01 17.30 -20.21
C SER A 79 11.37 18.21 -19.05
N ILE A 80 11.41 19.52 -19.29
CA ILE A 80 11.49 20.55 -18.25
C ILE A 80 10.10 20.81 -17.65
N ASP A 81 9.04 20.27 -18.27
CA ASP A 81 7.67 20.42 -17.79
C ASP A 81 7.47 19.67 -16.46
N LYS A 82 7.43 20.47 -15.40
CA LYS A 82 7.33 20.07 -14.01
C LYS A 82 6.06 19.26 -13.75
N ASP A 83 4.99 19.63 -14.42
CA ASP A 83 3.68 19.02 -14.25
C ASP A 83 3.65 17.61 -14.87
N GLU A 84 4.28 17.41 -16.03
CA GLU A 84 4.30 16.11 -16.73
C GLU A 84 4.89 14.98 -15.87
N SER A 85 6.00 15.23 -15.17
CA SER A 85 6.66 14.23 -14.31
C SER A 85 5.83 13.84 -13.08
N MET A 86 5.18 14.81 -12.42
CA MET A 86 4.30 14.53 -11.29
C MET A 86 3.01 13.81 -11.70
N TYR A 87 2.45 14.13 -12.87
CA TYR A 87 1.30 13.37 -13.37
C TYR A 87 1.67 11.93 -13.69
N TRP A 88 2.82 11.70 -14.32
CA TRP A 88 3.32 10.36 -14.61
C TRP A 88 3.53 9.56 -13.33
N ALA A 89 4.18 10.16 -12.32
CA ALA A 89 4.45 9.51 -11.04
C ALA A 89 3.17 9.08 -10.31
N ASN A 90 2.15 9.95 -10.29
CA ASN A 90 0.85 9.65 -9.70
C ASN A 90 0.13 8.52 -10.44
N ALA A 91 0.09 8.55 -11.77
CA ALA A 91 -0.55 7.49 -12.55
C ALA A 91 0.15 6.13 -12.34
N SER A 92 1.48 6.11 -12.22
CA SER A 92 2.21 4.89 -11.87
C SER A 92 1.90 4.42 -10.44
N PHE A 93 1.70 5.34 -9.49
CA PHE A 93 1.31 5.00 -8.12
C PHE A 93 -0.09 4.36 -8.07
N ASP A 94 -1.06 4.94 -8.78
CA ASP A 94 -2.42 4.40 -8.88
C ASP A 94 -2.43 2.98 -9.48
N LEU A 95 -1.55 2.71 -10.46
CA LEU A 95 -1.36 1.36 -11.00
C LEU A 95 -0.73 0.39 -9.98
N CYS A 96 0.22 0.86 -9.16
CA CYS A 96 0.76 0.06 -8.06
C CYS A 96 -0.34 -0.41 -7.10
N ASP A 97 -1.25 0.48 -6.71
CA ASP A 97 -2.36 0.13 -5.81
C ASP A 97 -3.25 -0.95 -6.43
N TYR A 98 -3.59 -0.80 -7.71
CA TYR A 98 -4.32 -1.80 -8.46
C TYR A 98 -3.60 -3.16 -8.47
N PHE A 99 -2.32 -3.19 -8.87
CA PHE A 99 -1.56 -4.45 -8.95
C PHE A 99 -1.38 -5.10 -7.58
N THR A 100 -1.17 -4.30 -6.53
CA THR A 100 -1.06 -4.77 -5.14
C THR A 100 -2.36 -5.43 -4.69
N TYR A 101 -3.52 -4.84 -5.01
CA TYR A 101 -4.82 -5.41 -4.68
C TYR A 101 -5.06 -6.77 -5.37
N HIS A 102 -4.55 -6.92 -6.60
CA HIS A 102 -4.64 -8.13 -7.41
C HIS A 102 -3.51 -9.14 -7.19
N ASP A 103 -2.67 -8.94 -6.17
CA ASP A 103 -1.52 -9.79 -5.86
C ASP A 103 -0.52 -9.94 -7.04
N ARG A 104 -0.51 -8.96 -7.97
CA ARG A 104 0.46 -8.82 -9.07
C ARG A 104 1.70 -8.06 -8.58
N PHE A 105 2.45 -8.71 -7.70
CA PHE A 105 3.50 -8.08 -6.90
C PHE A 105 4.71 -7.59 -7.70
N VAL A 106 5.02 -8.21 -8.85
CA VAL A 106 6.11 -7.79 -9.74
C VAL A 106 5.79 -6.43 -10.34
N GLU A 107 4.61 -6.30 -10.96
CA GLU A 107 4.16 -5.06 -11.58
C GLU A 107 3.97 -3.96 -10.53
N ALA A 108 3.35 -4.29 -9.38
CA ALA A 108 3.18 -3.35 -8.28
C ALA A 108 4.54 -2.78 -7.81
N LYS A 109 5.55 -3.63 -7.62
CA LYS A 109 6.90 -3.20 -7.21
C LYS A 109 7.52 -2.25 -8.22
N ILE A 110 7.49 -2.63 -9.51
CA ILE A 110 8.08 -1.83 -10.58
C ILE A 110 7.40 -0.46 -10.67
N HIS A 111 6.07 -0.42 -10.59
CA HIS A 111 5.30 0.81 -10.64
C HIS A 111 5.58 1.73 -9.44
N LEU A 112 5.66 1.18 -8.23
CA LEU A 112 5.94 1.96 -7.03
C LEU A 112 7.37 2.52 -7.03
N ALA A 113 8.33 1.74 -7.48
CA ALA A 113 9.70 2.21 -7.59
C ALA A 113 9.88 3.24 -8.71
N ALA A 114 9.18 3.06 -9.83
CA ALA A 114 9.17 4.07 -10.89
C ALA A 114 8.55 5.39 -10.43
N THR A 115 7.52 5.35 -9.57
CA THR A 115 6.99 6.54 -8.90
C THR A 115 8.04 7.22 -8.03
N ASP A 116 8.75 6.48 -7.16
CA ASP A 116 9.82 7.04 -6.30
C ASP A 116 10.93 7.69 -7.14
N TYR A 117 11.37 7.00 -8.21
CA TYR A 117 12.36 7.48 -9.14
C TYR A 117 11.93 8.78 -9.83
N MET A 118 10.70 8.83 -10.36
CA MET A 118 10.17 9.99 -11.06
C MET A 118 10.01 11.20 -10.13
N ILE A 119 9.58 11.00 -8.89
CA ILE A 119 9.52 12.05 -7.85
C ILE A 119 10.92 12.59 -7.55
N GLY A 120 11.93 11.71 -7.46
CA GLY A 120 13.33 12.09 -7.27
C GLY A 120 13.92 12.91 -8.43
N ILE A 121 13.62 12.53 -9.68
CA ILE A 121 13.99 13.31 -10.86
C ILE A 121 13.34 14.67 -10.81
N HIS A 122 12.02 14.73 -10.61
CA HIS A 122 11.27 15.97 -10.53
C HIS A 122 11.93 16.92 -9.53
N HIS A 123 12.16 16.46 -8.30
CA HIS A 123 12.80 17.27 -7.26
C HIS A 123 14.23 17.72 -7.60
N THR A 124 15.00 16.89 -8.31
CA THR A 124 16.35 17.27 -8.76
C THR A 124 16.31 18.35 -9.84
N LEU A 125 15.37 18.26 -10.79
CA LEU A 125 15.14 19.29 -11.80
C LEU A 125 14.68 20.59 -11.17
N MET A 126 13.80 20.47 -10.19
CA MET A 126 13.31 21.58 -9.38
C MET A 126 14.43 22.34 -8.67
N ILE A 127 15.31 21.68 -7.93
CA ILE A 127 16.40 22.35 -7.20
C ILE A 127 17.34 23.15 -8.13
N LYS A 128 17.55 22.69 -9.37
CA LYS A 128 18.41 23.37 -10.34
C LYS A 128 17.84 24.69 -10.84
N ASP A 129 16.55 24.92 -10.65
CA ASP A 129 15.88 26.17 -10.97
C ASP A 129 16.01 27.15 -9.80
N GLN A 130 16.65 28.31 -10.02
CA GLN A 130 17.05 29.25 -8.96
C GLN A 130 15.86 29.81 -8.17
N ASP A 131 14.70 29.98 -8.81
CA ASP A 131 13.46 30.43 -8.16
C ASP A 131 12.84 29.35 -7.24
N TYR A 132 13.20 28.09 -7.45
CA TYR A 132 12.63 26.95 -6.73
C TYR A 132 13.27 26.70 -5.37
N SER A 133 14.58 26.97 -5.25
CA SER A 133 15.34 26.73 -4.01
C SER A 133 14.84 27.54 -2.81
N ALA A 134 14.11 28.63 -3.07
CA ALA A 134 13.55 29.53 -2.06
C ALA A 134 12.08 29.24 -1.69
N CYS A 135 11.38 28.31 -2.38
CA CYS A 135 9.94 28.11 -2.19
C CYS A 135 9.62 27.00 -1.16
N SER A 136 9.19 27.41 0.05
CA SER A 136 8.85 26.48 1.14
C SER A 136 7.67 25.54 0.82
N GLU A 137 6.71 25.97 0.01
CA GLU A 137 5.52 25.20 -0.34
C GLU A 137 5.86 24.01 -1.25
N MET A 138 6.75 24.22 -2.21
CA MET A 138 7.20 23.17 -3.12
C MET A 138 8.00 22.08 -2.40
N HIS A 139 8.84 22.46 -1.42
CA HIS A 139 9.54 21.49 -0.59
C HIS A 139 8.57 20.60 0.21
N LYS A 140 7.52 21.20 0.80
CA LYS A 140 6.47 20.45 1.50
C LYS A 140 5.72 19.47 0.58
N SER A 141 5.50 19.84 -0.68
CA SER A 141 4.85 18.98 -1.69
C SER A 141 5.71 17.75 -2.04
N TYR A 142 7.03 17.95 -2.17
CA TYR A 142 7.97 16.84 -2.36
C TYR A 142 8.02 15.92 -1.14
N GLU A 143 8.10 16.48 0.08
CA GLU A 143 8.09 15.69 1.31
C GLU A 143 6.80 14.87 1.46
N LEU A 144 5.65 15.46 1.13
CA LEU A 144 4.36 14.77 1.09
C LEU A 144 4.40 13.59 0.10
N SER A 145 4.92 13.83 -1.10
CA SER A 145 5.03 12.79 -2.14
C SER A 145 5.94 11.64 -1.69
N CYS A 146 7.07 11.96 -1.05
CA CYS A 146 7.95 10.96 -0.45
C CYS A 146 7.28 10.16 0.67
N ALA A 147 6.44 10.81 1.48
CA ALA A 147 5.70 10.16 2.55
C ALA A 147 4.60 9.23 2.00
N ASN A 148 3.91 9.65 0.94
CA ASN A 148 2.95 8.81 0.20
C ASN A 148 3.62 7.56 -0.39
N VAL A 149 4.77 7.70 -1.04
CA VAL A 149 5.55 6.56 -1.56
C VAL A 149 5.97 5.61 -0.44
N ALA A 150 6.43 6.16 0.68
CA ALA A 150 6.76 5.35 1.86
C ALA A 150 5.54 4.56 2.36
N MET A 151 4.35 5.16 2.34
CA MET A 151 3.11 4.47 2.66
C MET A 151 2.75 3.39 1.65
N GLY A 152 2.93 3.63 0.36
CA GLY A 152 2.79 2.61 -0.68
C GLY A 152 3.65 1.38 -0.39
N TRP A 153 4.90 1.57 0.01
CA TRP A 153 5.79 0.45 0.36
C TRP A 153 5.37 -0.31 1.62
N VAL A 154 4.84 0.39 2.62
CA VAL A 154 4.26 -0.23 3.83
C VAL A 154 3.07 -1.11 3.45
N LEU A 155 2.12 -0.58 2.68
CA LEU A 155 0.92 -1.29 2.26
C LEU A 155 1.25 -2.48 1.35
N TYR A 156 2.19 -2.29 0.42
CA TYR A 156 2.73 -3.35 -0.44
C TYR A 156 3.27 -4.52 0.40
N GLY A 157 4.15 -4.25 1.37
CA GLY A 157 4.76 -5.30 2.19
C GLY A 157 3.75 -6.01 3.09
N ILE A 158 2.79 -5.27 3.66
CA ILE A 158 1.67 -5.85 4.42
C ILE A 158 0.84 -6.79 3.54
N ARG A 159 0.50 -6.35 2.33
CA ARG A 159 -0.28 -7.15 1.38
C ARG A 159 0.48 -8.39 0.95
N LEU A 160 1.78 -8.26 0.68
CA LEU A 160 2.63 -9.39 0.33
C LEU A 160 2.65 -10.45 1.45
N LEU A 161 2.85 -10.05 2.71
CA LEU A 161 2.79 -10.96 3.86
C LEU A 161 1.41 -11.64 3.98
N LYS A 162 0.33 -10.87 3.90
CA LYS A 162 -1.05 -11.36 3.98
C LYS A 162 -1.36 -12.39 2.90
N SER A 163 -1.09 -12.05 1.63
CA SER A 163 -1.41 -12.92 0.50
C SER A 163 -0.53 -14.16 0.49
N SER A 164 0.72 -14.06 0.96
CA SER A 164 1.61 -15.21 1.18
C SER A 164 1.06 -16.17 2.21
N LYS A 165 0.61 -15.67 3.38
CA LYS A 165 -0.02 -16.52 4.39
C LYS A 165 -1.28 -17.19 3.89
N LYS A 166 -2.15 -16.44 3.19
CA LYS A 166 -3.38 -17.01 2.57
C LYS A 166 -3.05 -18.16 1.62
N ARG A 167 -2.04 -17.99 0.77
CA ARG A 167 -1.60 -19.02 -0.17
C ARG A 167 -1.04 -20.25 0.53
N LEU A 168 -0.25 -20.08 1.60
CA LEU A 168 0.27 -21.19 2.39
C LEU A 168 -0.86 -22.02 3.02
N LEU A 169 -1.87 -21.38 3.62
CA LEU A 169 -3.03 -22.05 4.21
C LEU A 169 -3.85 -22.84 3.17
N GLN A 170 -4.02 -22.29 1.96
CA GLN A 170 -4.72 -23.00 0.87
C GLN A 170 -3.94 -24.25 0.40
N CYS A 171 -2.61 -24.15 0.32
CA CYS A 171 -1.77 -25.30 -0.03
C CYS A 171 -1.79 -26.41 1.03
N GLU A 172 -2.02 -26.07 2.30
CA GLU A 172 -2.18 -27.03 3.39
C GLU A 172 -3.56 -27.73 3.32
N SER A 173 -4.63 -26.98 3.05
CA SER A 173 -5.98 -27.55 2.93
C SER A 173 -6.13 -28.48 1.72
N ASP A 174 -5.53 -28.13 0.58
CA ASP A 174 -5.64 -28.92 -0.66
C ASP A 174 -4.92 -30.27 -0.59
N LYS A 175 -3.93 -30.42 0.31
CA LYS A 175 -3.26 -31.71 0.58
C LYS A 175 -4.07 -32.63 1.50
N SER A 176 -5.11 -32.12 2.16
CA SER A 176 -5.88 -32.85 3.19
C SER A 176 -7.29 -33.25 2.76
N CYS A 177 -7.77 -32.78 1.60
CA CYS A 177 -9.14 -33.02 1.12
C CYS A 177 -9.17 -33.91 -0.13
N GLU A 178 -9.05 -35.22 0.05
CA GLU A 178 -9.75 -36.13 -0.86
C GLU A 178 -11.26 -35.96 -0.60
N ALA A 179 -12.02 -35.68 -1.66
CA ALA A 179 -13.46 -35.41 -1.68
C ALA A 179 -13.91 -34.01 -1.24
N ASN A 180 -13.85 -33.04 -2.16
CA ASN A 180 -15.06 -32.52 -2.81
C ASN A 180 -14.68 -31.57 -3.94
N ASN A 181 -15.04 -31.97 -5.17
CA ASN A 181 -14.95 -31.18 -6.39
C ASN A 181 -15.93 -30.00 -6.35
N ILE A 182 -15.65 -29.01 -5.52
CA ILE A 182 -16.06 -27.63 -5.82
C ILE A 182 -14.78 -27.01 -6.37
N LYS A 183 -14.70 -26.90 -7.70
CA LYS A 183 -13.72 -26.06 -8.38
C LYS A 183 -13.78 -24.71 -7.68
N SER A 184 -12.80 -24.45 -6.82
CA SER A 184 -12.45 -23.11 -6.39
C SER A 184 -12.35 -22.31 -7.68
N GLU A 185 -13.21 -21.31 -7.84
CA GLU A 185 -13.02 -20.24 -8.81
C GLU A 185 -11.80 -19.43 -8.37
N SER A 186 -10.63 -20.05 -8.43
CA SER A 186 -9.39 -19.31 -8.56
C SER A 186 -9.48 -18.57 -9.89
N PRO A 187 -9.14 -17.28 -9.95
CA PRO A 187 -9.09 -16.53 -11.21
C PRO A 187 -8.05 -17.11 -12.20
N ALA A 188 -7.26 -18.09 -11.78
CA ALA A 188 -6.23 -18.80 -12.55
C ALA A 188 -6.67 -19.38 -13.91
N LYS A 189 -7.96 -19.47 -14.22
CA LYS A 189 -8.43 -19.92 -15.55
C LYS A 189 -8.62 -18.80 -16.58
N PHE A 190 -8.52 -17.53 -16.17
CA PHE A 190 -8.57 -16.38 -17.08
C PHE A 190 -7.19 -15.85 -17.48
N GLU A 191 -6.11 -16.35 -16.86
CA GLU A 191 -4.79 -15.69 -16.87
C GLU A 191 -3.82 -16.15 -17.98
N GLU A 192 -4.04 -17.30 -18.61
CA GLU A 192 -3.02 -17.93 -19.48
C GLU A 192 -2.76 -17.19 -20.80
N GLY A 193 -3.65 -16.26 -21.22
CA GLY A 193 -3.53 -15.53 -22.49
C GLY A 193 -3.14 -14.05 -22.39
N LEU A 194 -3.13 -13.45 -21.18
CA LEU A 194 -3.04 -11.99 -21.00
C LEU A 194 -1.82 -11.51 -20.18
N MET A 195 -1.03 -12.41 -19.57
CA MET A 195 0.07 -12.05 -18.66
C MET A 195 1.44 -12.02 -19.36
N LYS A 196 1.70 -11.02 -20.20
CA LYS A 196 3.09 -10.55 -20.31
C LYS A 196 3.37 -9.63 -19.11
N PRO A 197 4.52 -9.76 -18.43
CA PRO A 197 4.94 -8.81 -17.41
C PRO A 197 4.89 -7.38 -17.98
N LEU A 198 4.27 -6.48 -17.23
CA LEU A 198 4.18 -5.07 -17.59
C LEU A 198 5.39 -4.35 -16.99
N GLU A 199 6.44 -4.20 -17.80
CA GLU A 199 7.75 -3.67 -17.39
C GLU A 199 8.03 -2.32 -18.05
N PHE A 200 8.77 -1.45 -17.34
CA PHE A 200 9.32 -0.24 -17.92
C PHE A 200 10.70 -0.50 -18.51
N VAL A 201 10.77 -0.72 -19.82
CA VAL A 201 12.01 -1.09 -20.51
C VAL A 201 13.10 -0.03 -20.31
N ASP A 202 12.75 1.24 -20.47
CA ASP A 202 13.68 2.38 -20.37
C ASP A 202 14.10 2.70 -18.92
N LEU A 203 13.42 2.13 -17.91
CA LEU A 203 13.74 2.33 -16.50
C LEU A 203 14.42 1.14 -15.84
N LYS A 204 14.61 0.03 -16.56
CA LYS A 204 15.04 -1.24 -15.97
C LYS A 204 16.27 -1.10 -15.06
N GLU A 205 17.34 -0.50 -15.57
CA GLU A 205 18.60 -0.29 -14.82
C GLU A 205 18.40 0.62 -13.60
N ALA A 206 17.57 1.67 -13.73
CA ALA A 206 17.29 2.60 -12.64
C ALA A 206 16.50 1.96 -11.49
N LEU A 207 15.77 0.87 -11.78
CA LEU A 207 14.89 0.17 -10.83
C LEU A 207 15.50 -1.12 -10.26
N GLU A 208 16.73 -1.50 -10.63
CA GLU A 208 17.34 -2.78 -10.21
C GLU A 208 17.65 -2.88 -8.70
N ASN A 209 17.77 -1.75 -7.99
CA ASN A 209 18.24 -1.71 -6.60
C ASN A 209 17.13 -1.67 -5.53
N ILE A 210 15.92 -2.14 -5.84
CA ILE A 210 14.79 -2.14 -4.89
C ILE A 210 14.91 -3.34 -3.94
N GLU A 211 15.09 -3.06 -2.64
CA GLU A 211 15.27 -4.08 -1.59
C GLU A 211 13.99 -4.89 -1.27
N MET A 212 12.81 -4.43 -1.70
CA MET A 212 11.54 -5.09 -1.41
C MET A 212 11.33 -6.31 -2.32
N PRO A 213 11.07 -7.52 -1.78
CA PRO A 213 10.75 -8.70 -2.57
C PRO A 213 9.44 -8.55 -3.35
N ASP A 214 9.34 -9.19 -4.52
CA ASP A 214 8.14 -9.27 -5.37
C ASP A 214 7.54 -10.68 -5.48
N THR A 215 8.16 -11.66 -4.84
CA THR A 215 7.65 -13.02 -4.78
C THR A 215 6.99 -13.30 -3.43
N TYR A 216 5.99 -14.17 -3.45
CA TYR A 216 5.35 -14.64 -2.23
C TYR A 216 6.37 -15.18 -1.21
N VAL A 217 6.16 -14.81 0.04
CA VAL A 217 6.96 -15.20 1.20
C VAL A 217 6.67 -16.65 1.54
N SER A 218 7.72 -17.48 1.55
CA SER A 218 7.59 -18.92 1.81
C SER A 218 8.24 -19.35 3.12
N SER A 219 9.13 -18.52 3.66
CA SER A 219 9.91 -18.81 4.85
C SER A 219 9.93 -17.65 5.84
N LEU A 220 10.35 -17.93 7.07
CA LEU A 220 10.59 -16.90 8.07
C LEU A 220 11.68 -15.91 7.64
N ASP A 221 12.69 -16.36 6.90
CA ASP A 221 13.78 -15.48 6.46
C ASP A 221 13.31 -14.50 5.39
N ASP A 222 12.48 -14.94 4.44
CA ASP A 222 11.79 -14.06 3.51
C ASP A 222 10.90 -13.04 4.25
N ALA A 223 10.15 -13.52 5.26
CA ALA A 223 9.24 -12.68 6.03
C ALA A 223 9.99 -11.58 6.80
N LYS A 224 11.18 -11.89 7.33
CA LYS A 224 12.05 -10.90 7.99
C LYS A 224 12.48 -9.80 7.03
N ILE A 225 12.84 -10.15 5.79
CA ILE A 225 13.25 -9.16 4.78
C ILE A 225 12.10 -8.21 4.48
N VAL A 226 10.90 -8.75 4.21
CA VAL A 226 9.71 -7.92 3.95
C VAL A 226 9.39 -7.06 5.16
N PHE A 227 9.35 -7.64 6.37
CA PHE A 227 9.00 -6.91 7.58
C PHE A 227 10.02 -5.82 7.95
N ALA A 228 11.31 -6.08 7.76
CA ALA A 228 12.36 -5.08 7.96
C ALA A 228 12.20 -3.88 7.01
N ASN A 229 11.87 -4.16 5.74
CA ASN A 229 11.55 -3.10 4.77
C ASN A 229 10.28 -2.34 5.17
N VAL A 230 9.22 -3.02 5.60
CA VAL A 230 8.00 -2.36 6.11
C VAL A 230 8.33 -1.42 7.27
N LEU A 231 9.16 -1.84 8.23
CA LEU A 231 9.59 -0.98 9.34
C LEU A 231 10.42 0.23 8.86
N LYS A 232 11.33 0.05 7.91
CA LYS A 232 12.12 1.12 7.30
C LYS A 232 11.21 2.18 6.68
N TRP A 233 10.25 1.77 5.85
CA TRP A 233 9.31 2.67 5.19
C TRP A 233 8.29 3.29 6.14
N TYR A 234 7.81 2.54 7.13
CA TYR A 234 6.96 3.06 8.21
C TYR A 234 7.65 4.20 8.95
N ASN A 235 8.93 4.04 9.32
CA ASN A 235 9.68 5.08 10.01
C ASN A 235 9.83 6.33 9.12
N LYS A 236 10.04 6.17 7.80
CA LYS A 236 10.09 7.29 6.85
C LYS A 236 8.73 7.99 6.70
N ALA A 237 7.62 7.26 6.64
CA ALA A 237 6.29 7.87 6.55
C ALA A 237 5.93 8.65 7.83
N LYS A 238 6.24 8.06 8.99
CA LYS A 238 5.93 8.62 10.32
C LYS A 238 6.66 9.92 10.63
N THR A 239 7.81 10.20 10.01
CA THR A 239 8.49 11.50 10.21
C THR A 239 7.70 12.66 9.62
N TYR A 240 6.90 12.41 8.57
CA TYR A 240 6.06 13.41 7.93
C TYR A 240 4.65 13.45 8.53
N TYR A 241 3.99 12.28 8.58
CA TYR A 241 2.64 12.13 9.12
C TYR A 241 2.66 12.04 10.65
N THR A 242 2.78 13.18 11.31
CA THR A 242 2.72 13.25 12.77
C THR A 242 1.27 13.41 13.25
N ALA A 243 0.99 12.95 14.48
CA ALA A 243 -0.32 13.12 15.10
C ALA A 243 -0.75 14.60 15.29
N GLU A 244 0.21 15.53 15.24
CA GLU A 244 -0.05 16.97 15.32
C GLU A 244 -0.55 17.56 14.01
N LYS A 245 0.02 17.11 12.88
CA LYS A 245 -0.29 17.66 11.55
C LYS A 245 -1.36 16.87 10.82
N PHE A 246 -1.38 15.54 11.01
CA PHE A 246 -2.18 14.60 10.24
C PHE A 246 -2.71 13.49 11.14
N LEU A 247 -3.61 13.83 12.08
CA LEU A 247 -4.10 12.90 13.10
C LEU A 247 -4.69 11.63 12.51
N THR A 248 -5.62 11.75 11.55
CA THR A 248 -6.25 10.60 10.88
C THR A 248 -5.22 9.70 10.18
N THR A 249 -4.37 10.28 9.32
CA THR A 249 -3.34 9.51 8.61
C THR A 249 -2.32 8.89 9.57
N TYR A 250 -1.98 9.57 10.67
CA TYR A 250 -1.14 9.01 11.72
C TYR A 250 -1.79 7.76 12.34
N VAL A 251 -3.08 7.79 12.63
CA VAL A 251 -3.82 6.62 13.14
C VAL A 251 -3.77 5.46 12.13
N GLU A 252 -4.05 5.72 10.86
CA GLU A 252 -4.00 4.72 9.79
C GLU A 252 -2.62 4.07 9.69
N ILE A 253 -1.55 4.86 9.79
CA ILE A 253 -0.16 4.40 9.80
C ILE A 253 0.10 3.44 10.98
N ILE A 254 -0.43 3.76 12.16
CA ILE A 254 -0.31 2.91 13.34
C ILE A 254 -1.07 1.60 13.19
N ILE A 255 -2.28 1.65 12.63
CA ILE A 255 -3.10 0.46 12.36
C ILE A 255 -2.40 -0.44 11.31
N ASN A 256 -1.84 0.16 10.27
CA ASN A 256 -1.08 -0.56 9.25
C ASN A 256 0.13 -1.28 9.85
N ILE A 257 0.93 -0.61 10.68
CA ILE A 257 2.08 -1.29 11.29
C ILE A 257 1.64 -2.39 12.26
N SER A 258 0.58 -2.20 13.05
CA SER A 258 -0.02 -3.25 13.88
C SER A 258 -0.40 -4.49 13.05
N THR A 259 -1.02 -4.24 11.90
CA THR A 259 -1.39 -5.28 10.93
C THR A 259 -0.15 -5.98 10.35
N ALA A 260 0.94 -5.26 10.10
CA ALA A 260 2.21 -5.85 9.67
C ALA A 260 2.78 -6.80 10.73
N TYR A 261 2.78 -6.41 12.01
CA TYR A 261 3.21 -7.28 13.12
C TYR A 261 2.36 -8.57 13.14
N LYS A 262 1.04 -8.45 12.98
CA LYS A 262 0.13 -9.61 12.91
C LYS A 262 0.56 -10.60 11.83
N TYR A 263 0.67 -10.16 10.58
CA TYR A 263 1.01 -11.10 9.50
C TYR A 263 2.45 -11.60 9.56
N TYR A 264 3.39 -10.82 10.11
CA TYR A 264 4.76 -11.30 10.33
C TYR A 264 4.82 -12.41 11.40
N MET A 265 4.04 -12.30 12.48
CA MET A 265 3.98 -13.32 13.53
C MET A 265 3.53 -14.70 13.00
N ASP A 266 2.71 -14.75 11.94
CA ASP A 266 2.26 -16.00 11.33
C ASP A 266 3.40 -16.86 10.74
N PHE A 267 4.57 -16.25 10.50
CA PHE A 267 5.78 -16.93 10.04
C PHE A 267 6.74 -17.27 11.20
N VAL A 268 6.50 -16.74 12.39
CA VAL A 268 7.35 -16.94 13.57
C VAL A 268 6.84 -18.15 14.35
N GLY A 269 7.38 -19.34 14.09
CA GLY A 269 6.93 -20.59 14.73
C GLY A 269 7.28 -20.76 16.22
N ASN A 270 7.71 -19.73 16.94
CA ASN A 270 8.06 -19.82 18.36
C ASN A 270 7.21 -18.87 19.20
N THR A 271 6.41 -19.41 20.11
CA THR A 271 5.46 -18.69 20.96
C THR A 271 6.13 -17.58 21.77
N SER A 272 7.28 -17.84 22.40
CA SER A 272 8.01 -16.81 23.15
C SER A 272 8.44 -15.61 22.28
N LYS A 273 8.82 -15.85 21.01
CA LYS A 273 9.13 -14.79 20.05
C LYS A 273 7.85 -14.06 19.59
N GLN A 274 6.76 -14.77 19.35
CA GLN A 274 5.46 -14.16 19.03
C GLN A 274 4.96 -13.28 20.18
N ILE A 275 5.07 -13.72 21.43
CA ILE A 275 4.76 -12.94 22.63
C ILE A 275 5.56 -11.64 22.68
N LYS A 276 6.85 -11.66 22.32
CA LYS A 276 7.67 -10.43 22.25
C LYS A 276 7.16 -9.48 21.17
N LEU A 277 6.77 -9.99 20.01
CA LEU A 277 6.26 -9.19 18.89
C LEU A 277 4.90 -8.56 19.23
N ILE A 278 3.94 -9.32 19.78
CA ILE A 278 2.65 -8.77 20.18
C ILE A 278 2.79 -7.75 21.31
N LYS A 279 3.69 -7.96 22.29
CA LYS A 279 3.99 -6.97 23.33
C LYS A 279 4.57 -5.68 22.73
N GLN A 280 5.41 -5.78 21.70
CA GLN A 280 5.91 -4.60 20.99
C GLN A 280 4.79 -3.89 20.23
N CYS A 281 3.89 -4.63 19.58
CA CYS A 281 2.71 -4.09 18.91
C CYS A 281 1.78 -3.34 19.89
N ILE A 282 1.49 -3.93 21.06
CA ILE A 282 0.69 -3.31 22.12
C ILE A 282 1.32 -1.98 22.55
N LYS A 283 2.63 -1.95 22.81
CA LYS A 283 3.32 -0.70 23.18
C LYS A 283 3.17 0.41 22.13
N ILE A 284 3.24 0.07 20.84
CA ILE A 284 3.06 1.03 19.74
C ILE A 284 1.63 1.60 19.77
N LEU A 285 0.64 0.72 19.93
CA LEU A 285 -0.77 1.11 19.96
C LEU A 285 -1.13 1.93 21.22
N GLU A 286 -0.65 1.55 22.40
CA GLU A 286 -0.86 2.29 23.65
C GLU A 286 -0.25 3.69 23.58
N HIS A 287 0.96 3.80 23.03
CA HIS A 287 1.60 5.08 22.78
C HIS A 287 0.82 5.93 21.77
N ALA A 288 0.23 5.31 20.74
CA ALA A 288 -0.60 6.04 19.79
C ALA A 288 -1.88 6.58 20.45
N VAL A 289 -2.59 5.76 21.24
CA VAL A 289 -3.78 6.20 21.97
C VAL A 289 -3.48 7.35 22.92
N SER A 290 -2.38 7.29 23.68
CA SER A 290 -2.01 8.36 24.61
C SER A 290 -1.70 9.70 23.93
N ILE A 291 -1.32 9.66 22.66
CA ILE A 291 -1.09 10.85 21.83
C ILE A 291 -2.37 11.31 21.13
N VAL A 292 -3.14 10.39 20.56
CA VAL A 292 -4.28 10.69 19.68
C VAL A 292 -5.51 11.12 20.48
N PHE A 293 -5.86 10.39 21.54
CA PHE A 293 -7.08 10.63 22.30
C PHE A 293 -7.19 12.08 22.84
N PRO A 294 -6.14 12.66 23.45
CA PRO A 294 -6.21 14.05 23.94
C PRO A 294 -6.30 15.11 22.84
N ARG A 295 -6.06 14.74 21.57
CA ARG A 295 -6.05 15.64 20.42
C ARG A 295 -7.34 15.57 19.60
N CYS A 296 -8.21 14.60 19.86
CA CYS A 296 -9.46 14.44 19.14
C CYS A 296 -10.44 15.58 19.46
N ASN A 297 -10.85 16.32 18.44
CA ASN A 297 -11.76 17.45 18.52
C ASN A 297 -13.01 17.27 17.66
N THR A 298 -12.99 16.38 16.67
CA THR A 298 -14.14 16.08 15.80
C THR A 298 -14.64 14.65 15.98
N LEU A 299 -15.92 14.42 15.65
CA LEU A 299 -16.52 13.08 15.70
C LEU A 299 -15.75 12.06 14.83
N GLU A 300 -15.23 12.50 13.69
CA GLU A 300 -14.41 11.70 12.79
C GLU A 300 -13.08 11.29 13.44
N GLU A 301 -12.38 12.22 14.10
CA GLU A 301 -11.14 11.92 14.82
C GLU A 301 -11.38 10.93 15.98
N TYR A 302 -12.51 11.06 16.68
CA TYR A 302 -12.91 10.11 17.71
C TYR A 302 -13.19 8.72 17.13
N ALA A 303 -13.80 8.60 15.95
CA ALA A 303 -14.00 7.33 15.27
C ALA A 303 -12.65 6.64 14.94
N HIS A 304 -11.67 7.40 14.46
CA HIS A 304 -10.31 6.87 14.26
C HIS A 304 -9.65 6.46 15.58
N CYS A 305 -9.86 7.19 16.66
CA CYS A 305 -9.38 6.78 17.98
C CYS A 305 -10.06 5.50 18.47
N GLN A 306 -11.34 5.28 18.17
CA GLN A 306 -12.04 4.02 18.45
C GLN A 306 -11.38 2.86 17.71
N ASP A 307 -10.95 3.03 16.47
CA ASP A 307 -10.23 1.99 15.74
C ASP A 307 -8.94 1.58 16.45
N LEU A 308 -8.21 2.51 17.07
CA LEU A 308 -7.02 2.17 17.89
C LEU A 308 -7.40 1.32 19.10
N TYR A 309 -8.49 1.65 19.80
CA TYR A 309 -8.98 0.86 20.93
C TYR A 309 -9.40 -0.55 20.51
N PHE A 310 -10.06 -0.69 19.35
CA PHE A 310 -10.38 -1.99 18.77
C PHE A 310 -9.11 -2.81 18.52
N HIS A 311 -8.11 -2.22 17.85
CA HIS A 311 -6.85 -2.92 17.56
C HIS A 311 -6.07 -3.27 18.85
N LEU A 312 -6.12 -2.42 19.88
CA LEU A 312 -5.58 -2.75 21.20
C LEU A 312 -6.27 -3.95 21.83
N ALA A 313 -7.60 -3.98 21.82
CA ALA A 313 -8.38 -5.08 22.39
C ALA A 313 -8.06 -6.40 21.68
N ILE A 314 -7.95 -6.38 20.34
CA ILE A 314 -7.52 -7.55 19.56
C ILE A 314 -6.10 -7.97 19.93
N ALA A 315 -5.15 -7.03 20.02
CA ALA A 315 -3.77 -7.36 20.35
C ALA A 315 -3.62 -7.95 21.76
N TYR A 316 -4.34 -7.40 22.74
CA TYR A 316 -4.41 -7.96 24.09
C TYR A 316 -5.05 -9.35 24.12
N SER A 317 -6.08 -9.58 23.31
CA SER A 317 -6.72 -10.90 23.17
C SER A 317 -5.75 -11.94 22.61
N MET A 318 -4.99 -11.59 21.57
CA MET A 318 -3.95 -12.47 21.01
C MET A 318 -2.85 -12.79 22.04
N LEU A 319 -2.42 -11.80 22.83
CA LEU A 319 -1.43 -12.04 23.90
C LEU A 319 -1.99 -12.98 24.99
N LEU A 320 -3.27 -12.81 25.37
CA LEU A 320 -3.93 -13.68 26.33
C LEU A 320 -4.02 -15.13 25.81
N GLU A 321 -4.37 -15.33 24.55
CA GLU A 321 -4.41 -16.65 23.91
C GLU A 321 -3.04 -17.33 23.95
N MET A 322 -1.99 -16.65 23.45
CA MET A 322 -0.62 -17.19 23.43
C MET A 322 -0.08 -17.54 24.83
N THR A 323 -0.38 -16.71 25.83
CA THR A 323 0.07 -16.97 27.22
C THR A 323 -0.75 -18.07 27.90
N SER A 324 -2.00 -18.27 27.50
CA SER A 324 -2.84 -19.35 28.01
C SER A 324 -2.40 -20.70 27.44
N GLU A 325 -2.02 -20.75 26.17
CA GLU A 325 -1.44 -21.96 25.55
C GLU A 325 -0.15 -22.40 26.25
N GLU A 326 0.79 -21.47 26.52
CA GLU A 326 2.00 -21.77 27.33
C GLU A 326 1.64 -22.28 28.73
N SER A 327 0.54 -21.79 29.31
CA SER A 327 0.09 -22.18 30.65
C SER A 327 -0.48 -23.60 30.70
N HIS A 328 -1.09 -24.09 29.62
CA HIS A 328 -1.61 -25.47 29.52
C HIS A 328 -0.50 -26.52 29.49
N GLU A 329 0.71 -26.14 29.06
CA GLU A 329 1.89 -27.01 29.08
C GLU A 329 2.56 -27.09 30.47
N ILE A 330 2.21 -26.18 31.39
CA ILE A 330 2.76 -26.11 32.74
C ILE A 330 1.84 -26.83 33.73
N LYS A 331 2.39 -27.74 34.53
CA LYS A 331 1.63 -28.58 35.49
C LYS A 331 0.97 -27.80 36.64
N GLU A 332 1.42 -26.58 36.93
CA GLU A 332 0.95 -25.79 38.06
C GLU A 332 0.86 -24.31 37.69
N ILE A 333 -0.35 -23.75 37.74
CA ILE A 333 -0.61 -22.33 37.45
C ILE A 333 -0.18 -21.51 38.66
N THR A 334 0.81 -20.64 38.48
CA THR A 334 1.29 -19.76 39.56
C THR A 334 0.34 -18.59 39.81
N ASP A 335 0.42 -17.98 40.99
CA ASP A 335 -0.33 -16.75 41.30
C ASP A 335 0.06 -15.59 40.38
N GLU A 336 1.32 -15.54 39.93
CA GLU A 336 1.80 -14.55 38.95
C GLU A 336 1.07 -14.70 37.60
N MET A 337 0.95 -15.94 37.09
CA MET A 337 0.21 -16.22 35.86
C MET A 337 -1.26 -15.82 36.00
N ARG A 338 -1.88 -16.13 37.15
CA ARG A 338 -3.27 -15.76 37.43
C ARG A 338 -3.48 -14.25 37.47
N MET A 339 -2.54 -13.51 38.06
CA MET A 339 -2.56 -12.05 38.10
C MET A 339 -2.39 -11.45 36.70
N GLU A 340 -1.50 -12.00 35.88
CA GLU A 340 -1.30 -11.56 34.50
C GLU A 340 -2.54 -11.80 33.64
N THR A 341 -3.15 -12.99 33.71
CA THR A 341 -4.42 -13.29 33.04
C THR A 341 -5.49 -12.27 33.39
N LYS A 342 -5.70 -11.98 34.70
CA LYS A 342 -6.68 -10.98 35.15
C LYS A 342 -6.38 -9.59 34.58
N ARG A 343 -5.10 -9.20 34.54
CA ARG A 343 -4.67 -7.92 33.97
C ARG A 343 -5.00 -7.84 32.48
N LEU A 344 -4.67 -8.87 31.71
CA LEU A 344 -4.95 -8.93 30.28
C LEU A 344 -6.45 -8.91 30.01
N THR A 345 -7.25 -9.72 30.71
CA THR A 345 -8.72 -9.71 30.59
C THR A 345 -9.30 -8.33 30.87
N LYS A 346 -8.82 -7.66 31.93
CA LYS A 346 -9.25 -6.30 32.23
C LYS A 346 -8.91 -5.33 31.09
N SER A 347 -7.68 -5.35 30.58
CA SER A 347 -7.29 -4.52 29.45
C SER A 347 -8.16 -4.77 28.21
N ILE A 348 -8.52 -6.02 27.91
CA ILE A 348 -9.41 -6.35 26.79
C ILE A 348 -10.79 -5.71 26.98
N ILE A 349 -11.39 -5.88 28.16
CA ILE A 349 -12.71 -5.33 28.48
C ILE A 349 -12.69 -3.81 28.41
N ASP A 350 -11.71 -3.17 29.05
CA ASP A 350 -11.61 -1.71 29.11
C ASP A 350 -11.46 -1.12 27.68
N ASN A 351 -10.65 -1.74 26.81
CA ASN A 351 -10.48 -1.29 25.43
C ASN A 351 -11.74 -1.49 24.57
N PHE A 352 -12.43 -2.63 24.69
CA PHE A 352 -13.71 -2.81 23.97
C PHE A 352 -14.81 -1.88 24.47
N GLN A 353 -14.83 -1.54 25.76
CA GLN A 353 -15.75 -0.53 26.30
C GLN A 353 -15.47 0.86 25.72
N LEU A 354 -14.19 1.24 25.58
CA LEU A 354 -13.80 2.50 24.95
C LEU A 354 -14.12 2.52 23.45
N TYR A 355 -13.96 1.40 22.75
CA TYR A 355 -14.39 1.23 21.36
C TYR A 355 -15.90 1.41 21.18
N LEU A 356 -16.70 0.78 22.06
CA LEU A 356 -18.17 0.82 21.98
C LEU A 356 -18.79 2.10 22.52
N LYS A 357 -17.99 2.98 23.13
CA LYS A 357 -18.50 4.22 23.72
C LYS A 357 -18.93 5.15 22.59
N SER A 358 -20.24 5.25 22.37
CA SER A 358 -20.85 6.21 21.46
C SER A 358 -20.44 7.63 21.85
N THR A 359 -19.77 8.33 20.93
CA THR A 359 -19.39 9.75 21.02
C THR A 359 -20.50 10.66 20.54
#